data_AF-A0A075H9Z9-F1
#
_entry.id   AF-A0A075H9Z9-F1
#
_cell.length_a   1.000
_cell.length_b   1.000
_cell.length_c   1.000
_cell.angle_alpha   90.00
_cell.angle_beta   90.00
_cell.angle_gamma   90.00
#
_symmetry.space_group_name_H-M   'P 1'
#
loop_
_entity.id
_entity.type
_entity.pdbx_description
1 polymer ?
#
loop_
_entity_poly.entity_id
_entity_poly.type
_entity_poly.pdbx_seq_one_letter_code
_entity_poly.pdbx_strand_id
1 'polypeptide(L)'
;MELIRKNQGYVCTCKRDTISKNRKDMVSCKCSMRDIKQNEEMWEKMFNRYKPGEAIVRFRGNMESKNTVMRDPVLFRIIDERHPLLEKKYRVWPSYDFAVAVEDYTDGITHALRSKEYELRNELYYAILDALDMKKPKMMEFSRLEFKGMPVSKRILRPLIDEGKVSWYDDPRLPTLEALNRRGITSEAIRKFILSLSLTKADTLAPFDSLEAFNRKIIDKNSIRLFMVKHPKTLTVSNLPNSVVELPNHPSNDMGTRQINVDANIFLSTEDVKDLNIGDQLRLMGLGNIKITSVNSEITAEFIGDNHNVDFRKVQWVSQSSAHKLKILIPQQLFIDDKFNEGSLEEIDVYTEPHYLELKDGAEIQFVRFGYCRKDSANQAIYTHK
;
A
#
# COMPACT_ATOMS: atom_id res chain seq x y z
N MET A 1 0.03 37.30 -17.98
CA MET A 1 0.09 38.48 -18.86
C MET A 1 0.86 38.24 -20.14
N GLU A 2 2.09 37.73 -20.08
CA GLU A 2 2.92 37.52 -21.27
C GLU A 2 2.24 36.71 -22.39
N LEU A 3 1.61 35.56 -22.08
CA LEU A 3 0.82 34.79 -23.05
C LEU A 3 -0.26 35.63 -23.76
N ILE A 4 -0.94 36.52 -23.05
CA ILE A 4 -1.99 37.37 -23.63
C ILE A 4 -1.36 38.41 -24.57
N ARG A 5 -0.26 39.03 -24.13
CA ARG A 5 0.50 40.03 -24.92
C ARG A 5 1.08 39.45 -26.20
N LYS A 6 1.55 38.21 -26.15
CA LYS A 6 2.03 37.45 -27.32
C LYS A 6 0.88 36.89 -28.18
N ASN A 7 -0.37 37.19 -27.83
CA ASN A 7 -1.57 36.64 -28.48
C ASN A 7 -1.55 35.11 -28.55
N GLN A 8 -1.10 34.46 -27.48
CA GLN A 8 -1.08 33.00 -27.26
C GLN A 8 -2.13 32.55 -26.24
N GLY A 9 -2.82 33.49 -25.58
CA GLY A 9 -3.94 33.23 -24.68
C GLY A 9 -5.04 34.27 -24.83
N TYR A 10 -6.26 33.90 -24.44
CA TYR A 10 -7.42 34.79 -24.46
C TYR A 10 -8.38 34.50 -23.30
N VAL A 11 -9.17 35.49 -22.90
CA VAL A 11 -10.21 35.32 -21.89
C VAL A 11 -11.49 34.86 -22.56
N CYS A 12 -12.02 33.73 -22.13
CA CYS A 12 -13.25 33.13 -22.61
C CYS A 12 -14.35 33.27 -21.54
N THR A 13 -15.52 33.74 -21.97
CA THR A 13 -16.72 33.89 -21.13
C THR A 13 -17.85 32.97 -21.59
N CYS A 14 -17.54 31.98 -22.43
CA CYS A 14 -18.50 30.98 -22.86
C CYS A 14 -18.84 30.04 -21.70
N LYS A 15 -20.09 29.59 -21.63
CA LYS A 15 -20.51 28.56 -20.67
C LYS A 15 -19.76 27.24 -20.93
N ARG A 16 -19.57 26.43 -19.89
CA ARG A 16 -18.86 25.14 -19.94
C ARG A 16 -19.40 24.22 -21.04
N ASP A 17 -20.71 24.09 -21.17
CA ASP A 17 -21.33 23.22 -22.17
C ASP A 17 -21.08 23.71 -23.60
N THR A 18 -21.09 25.03 -23.81
CA THR A 18 -20.72 25.64 -25.09
C THR A 18 -19.26 25.37 -25.42
N ILE A 19 -18.34 25.50 -24.45
CA ILE A 19 -16.92 25.17 -24.66
C ILE A 19 -16.77 23.70 -25.04
N SER A 20 -17.44 22.80 -24.32
CA SER A 20 -17.40 21.36 -24.59
C SER A 20 -17.91 21.02 -25.99
N LYS A 21 -19.08 21.56 -26.37
CA LYS A 21 -19.65 21.41 -27.70
C LYS A 21 -18.72 21.94 -28.78
N ASN A 22 -18.22 23.17 -28.64
CA ASN A 22 -17.31 23.78 -29.58
C ASN A 22 -16.01 22.97 -29.76
N ARG A 23 -15.46 22.40 -28.69
CA ARG A 23 -14.27 21.53 -28.78
C ARG A 23 -14.57 20.22 -29.51
N LYS A 24 -15.76 19.65 -29.33
CA LYS A 24 -16.23 18.47 -30.06
C LYS A 24 -16.40 18.77 -31.55
N ASP A 25 -17.05 19.89 -31.85
CA ASP A 25 -17.41 20.33 -33.20
C ASP A 25 -16.24 21.06 -33.91
N MET A 26 -15.08 21.22 -33.25
CA MET A 26 -13.89 21.91 -33.75
C MET A 26 -14.12 23.38 -34.12
N VAL A 27 -15.06 24.05 -33.44
CA VAL A 27 -15.45 25.44 -33.71
C VAL A 27 -14.86 26.43 -32.71
N SER A 28 -14.07 27.39 -33.20
CA SER A 28 -13.58 28.51 -32.40
C SER A 28 -14.73 29.36 -31.85
N CYS A 29 -14.67 29.73 -30.57
CA CYS A 29 -15.67 30.62 -29.99
C CYS A 29 -15.38 32.09 -30.34
N LYS A 30 -16.41 32.96 -30.39
CA LYS A 30 -16.22 34.40 -30.68
C LYS A 30 -15.22 35.09 -29.74
N CYS A 31 -15.05 34.59 -28.51
CA CYS A 31 -14.08 35.14 -27.56
C CYS A 31 -12.63 35.04 -28.06
N SER A 32 -12.29 34.06 -28.91
CA SER A 32 -10.94 33.92 -29.46
C SER A 32 -10.61 35.00 -30.50
N MET A 33 -11.60 35.67 -31.07
CA MET A 33 -11.38 36.74 -32.05
C MET A 33 -11.08 38.11 -31.41
N ARG A 34 -11.13 38.21 -30.07
CA ARG A 34 -10.80 39.45 -29.34
C ARG A 34 -9.33 39.82 -29.54
N ASP A 35 -9.09 41.12 -29.63
CA ASP A 35 -7.73 41.66 -29.70
C ASP A 35 -6.99 41.55 -28.35
N ILE A 36 -5.70 41.89 -28.37
CA ILE A 36 -4.83 41.79 -27.19
C ILE A 36 -5.35 42.69 -26.06
N LYS A 37 -5.70 43.95 -26.36
CA LYS A 37 -6.13 44.94 -25.37
C LYS A 37 -7.41 44.51 -24.65
N GLN A 38 -8.39 44.02 -25.40
CA GLN A 38 -9.62 43.46 -24.84
C GLN A 38 -9.33 42.30 -23.90
N ASN A 39 -8.41 41.40 -24.27
CA ASN A 39 -8.04 40.27 -23.43
C ASN A 39 -7.28 40.70 -22.16
N GLU A 40 -6.40 41.71 -22.23
CA GLU A 40 -5.73 42.28 -21.06
C GLU A 40 -6.75 42.91 -20.09
N GLU A 41 -7.67 43.73 -20.59
CA GLU A 41 -8.73 44.33 -19.76
C GLU A 41 -9.62 43.27 -19.09
N MET A 42 -9.93 42.20 -19.82
CA MET A 42 -10.73 41.09 -19.29
C MET A 42 -9.95 40.26 -18.25
N TRP A 43 -8.65 40.09 -18.43
CA TRP A 43 -7.79 39.41 -17.46
C TRP A 43 -7.79 40.16 -16.13
N GLU A 44 -7.61 41.48 -16.15
CA GLU A 44 -7.67 42.30 -14.93
C GLU A 44 -9.02 42.17 -14.22
N LYS A 45 -10.11 42.11 -14.98
CA LYS A 45 -11.47 41.90 -14.46
C LYS A 45 -11.65 40.53 -13.78
N MET A 46 -10.84 39.52 -14.09
CA MET A 46 -10.91 38.21 -13.41
C MET A 46 -10.56 38.29 -11.92
N PHE A 47 -9.83 39.32 -11.49
CA PHE A 47 -9.42 39.47 -10.09
C PHE A 47 -10.48 40.15 -9.21
N ASN A 48 -11.47 40.85 -9.78
CA ASN A 48 -12.43 41.61 -8.98
C ASN A 48 -13.86 41.73 -9.53
N ARG A 49 -14.12 41.46 -10.82
CA ARG A 49 -15.45 41.60 -11.42
C ARG A 49 -16.15 40.28 -11.67
N TYR A 50 -15.45 39.30 -12.23
CA TYR A 50 -16.05 38.01 -12.59
C TYR A 50 -16.25 37.11 -11.38
N LYS A 51 -17.33 36.33 -11.40
CA LYS A 51 -17.60 35.24 -10.46
C LYS A 51 -16.99 33.92 -10.94
N PRO A 52 -16.82 32.93 -10.05
CA PRO A 52 -16.40 31.58 -10.45
C PRO A 52 -17.26 31.03 -11.59
N GLY A 53 -16.60 30.56 -12.65
CA GLY A 53 -17.26 30.02 -13.85
C GLY A 53 -17.66 31.03 -14.93
N GLU A 54 -17.58 32.35 -14.67
CA GLU A 54 -17.94 33.38 -15.66
C GLU A 54 -16.83 33.70 -16.65
N ALA A 55 -15.57 33.53 -16.24
CA ALA A 55 -14.39 33.80 -17.07
C ALA A 55 -13.27 32.79 -16.80
N ILE A 56 -12.60 32.39 -17.87
CA ILE A 56 -11.41 31.54 -17.85
C ILE A 56 -10.39 32.06 -18.86
N VAL A 57 -9.11 31.79 -18.65
CA VAL A 57 -8.09 31.97 -19.69
C VAL A 57 -7.94 30.66 -20.45
N ARG A 58 -7.97 30.72 -21.78
CA ARG A 58 -7.70 29.60 -22.66
C ARG A 58 -6.42 29.86 -23.45
N PHE A 59 -5.63 28.82 -23.65
CA PHE A 59 -4.54 28.84 -24.62
C PHE A 59 -5.13 28.94 -26.03
N ARG A 60 -4.46 29.65 -26.93
CA ARG A 60 -4.79 29.66 -28.36
C ARG A 60 -4.10 28.46 -28.98
N GLY A 61 -4.80 27.35 -28.98
CA GLY A 61 -4.31 26.12 -29.58
C GLY A 61 -4.83 25.95 -31.00
N ASN A 62 -5.00 24.70 -31.41
CA ASN A 62 -5.56 24.34 -32.69
C ASN A 62 -6.87 23.56 -32.49
N MET A 63 -8.00 24.19 -32.82
CA MET A 63 -9.34 23.59 -32.71
C MET A 63 -9.54 22.36 -33.61
N GLU A 64 -8.77 22.25 -34.70
CA GLU A 64 -8.80 21.14 -35.65
C GLU A 64 -7.80 20.02 -35.29
N SER A 65 -7.01 20.19 -34.22
CA SER A 65 -6.01 19.18 -33.83
C SER A 65 -6.65 17.82 -33.55
N LYS A 66 -6.00 16.76 -34.05
CA LYS A 66 -6.30 15.37 -33.69
C LYS A 66 -6.03 15.12 -32.21
N ASN A 67 -5.06 15.82 -31.62
CA ASN A 67 -4.86 15.84 -30.19
C ASN A 67 -5.86 16.81 -29.54
N THR A 68 -6.91 16.26 -28.92
CA THR A 68 -8.00 17.06 -28.35
C THR A 68 -7.55 17.98 -27.20
N VAL A 69 -6.38 17.72 -26.59
CA VAL A 69 -5.76 18.58 -25.59
C VAL A 69 -5.47 19.97 -26.17
N MET A 70 -5.05 20.05 -27.43
CA MET A 70 -4.69 21.29 -28.11
C MET A 70 -5.88 22.14 -28.54
N ARG A 71 -7.13 21.69 -28.35
CA ARG A 71 -8.33 22.44 -28.72
C ARG A 71 -8.66 23.50 -27.67
N ASP A 72 -7.92 24.59 -27.71
CA ASP A 72 -7.99 25.74 -26.81
C ASP A 72 -8.17 25.32 -25.33
N PRO A 73 -7.17 24.65 -24.73
CA PRO A 73 -7.24 24.17 -23.35
C PRO A 73 -7.33 25.34 -22.36
N VAL A 74 -7.93 25.07 -21.19
CA VAL A 74 -8.05 26.07 -20.11
C VAL A 74 -6.73 26.17 -19.36
N LEU A 75 -6.22 27.39 -19.21
CA LEU A 75 -4.99 27.69 -18.45
C LEU A 75 -5.26 28.31 -17.09
N PHE A 76 -6.30 29.12 -16.95
CA PHE A 76 -6.65 29.74 -15.65
C PHE A 76 -8.16 29.78 -15.44
N ARG A 77 -8.58 29.74 -14.18
CA ARG A 77 -9.98 29.82 -13.74
C ARG A 77 -10.11 30.55 -12.42
N ILE A 78 -11.30 31.08 -12.17
CA ILE A 78 -11.65 31.75 -10.91
C ILE A 78 -12.17 30.70 -9.92
N ILE A 79 -11.58 30.66 -8.73
CA ILE A 79 -11.99 29.84 -7.58
C ILE A 79 -11.88 30.72 -6.33
N ASP A 80 -13.02 31.01 -5.70
CA ASP A 80 -13.10 31.85 -4.51
C ASP A 80 -13.08 31.05 -3.19
N GLU A 81 -12.81 29.74 -3.29
CA GLU A 81 -12.64 28.84 -2.15
C GLU A 81 -11.33 29.09 -1.40
N ARG A 82 -11.32 28.79 -0.11
CA ARG A 82 -10.13 28.91 0.75
C ARG A 82 -9.06 27.90 0.33
N HIS A 83 -7.87 28.38 -0.01
CA HIS A 83 -6.70 27.52 -0.21
C HIS A 83 -6.07 27.15 1.15
N PRO A 84 -5.71 25.88 1.40
CA PRO A 84 -5.24 25.43 2.71
C PRO A 84 -3.94 26.10 3.21
N LEU A 85 -3.09 26.60 2.30
CA LEU A 85 -1.83 27.28 2.64
C LEU A 85 -1.84 28.78 2.35
N LEU A 86 -2.63 29.21 1.38
CA LEU A 86 -2.61 30.57 0.82
C LEU A 86 -3.89 31.33 1.18
N GLU A 87 -4.79 30.69 1.93
CA GLU A 87 -6.03 31.26 2.42
C GLU A 87 -6.85 31.85 1.27
N LYS A 88 -7.14 33.16 1.33
CA LYS A 88 -7.86 33.91 0.29
C LYS A 88 -6.95 34.87 -0.50
N LYS A 89 -5.63 34.64 -0.48
CA LYS A 89 -4.65 35.54 -1.12
C LYS A 89 -4.83 35.62 -2.65
N TYR A 90 -5.20 34.51 -3.27
CA TYR A 90 -5.42 34.42 -4.71
C TYR A 90 -6.79 33.81 -5.01
N ARG A 91 -7.36 34.24 -6.13
CA ARG A 91 -8.63 33.71 -6.64
C ARG A 91 -8.57 33.22 -8.09
N VAL A 92 -7.57 33.63 -8.85
CA VAL A 92 -7.33 33.15 -10.21
C VAL A 92 -6.23 32.11 -10.15
N TRP A 93 -6.57 30.86 -10.47
CA TRP A 93 -5.71 29.71 -10.28
C TRP A 93 -5.37 29.04 -11.61
N PRO A 94 -4.10 28.59 -11.79
CA PRO A 94 -3.69 27.90 -13.00
C PRO A 94 -4.33 26.50 -13.11
N SER A 95 -4.40 25.98 -14.32
CA SER A 95 -4.60 24.56 -14.57
C SER A 95 -3.30 23.79 -14.37
N TYR A 96 -3.41 22.46 -14.23
CA TYR A 96 -2.26 21.57 -14.17
C TYR A 96 -1.31 21.79 -15.35
N ASP A 97 -1.85 21.90 -16.58
CA ASP A 97 -1.04 22.04 -17.79
C ASP A 97 -0.18 23.30 -17.80
N PHE A 98 -0.71 24.42 -17.28
CA PHE A 98 0.05 25.66 -17.15
C PHE A 98 1.03 25.63 -15.98
N ALA A 99 0.55 25.24 -14.80
CA ALA A 99 1.35 25.28 -13.56
C ALA A 99 2.62 24.43 -13.72
N VAL A 100 2.47 23.19 -14.17
CA VAL A 100 3.59 22.26 -14.29
C VAL A 100 4.61 22.70 -15.33
N ALA A 101 4.19 23.32 -16.45
CA ALA A 101 5.13 23.88 -17.42
C ALA A 101 6.01 24.98 -16.81
N VAL A 102 5.38 25.92 -16.10
CA VAL A 102 6.10 27.04 -15.49
C VAL A 102 6.94 26.58 -14.30
N GLU A 103 6.44 25.68 -13.46
CA GLU A 103 7.14 25.12 -12.30
C GLU A 103 8.39 24.36 -12.72
N ASP A 104 8.30 23.44 -13.70
CA ASP A 104 9.47 22.70 -14.18
C ASP A 104 10.58 23.63 -14.70
N TYR A 105 10.22 24.71 -15.40
CA TYR A 105 11.18 25.72 -15.84
C TYR A 105 11.78 26.49 -14.66
N THR A 106 10.94 26.95 -13.74
CA THR A 106 11.34 27.76 -12.58
C THR A 106 12.27 26.98 -11.64
N ASP A 107 11.99 25.71 -11.44
CA ASP A 107 12.78 24.81 -10.59
C ASP A 107 14.02 24.23 -11.31
N GLY A 108 14.24 24.59 -12.58
CA GLY A 108 15.41 24.17 -13.35
C GLY A 108 15.43 22.68 -13.70
N ILE A 109 14.25 22.05 -13.83
CA ILE A 109 14.13 20.64 -14.18
C ILE A 109 14.80 20.38 -15.54
N THR A 110 15.59 19.30 -15.61
CA THR A 110 16.25 18.88 -16.87
C THR A 110 15.55 17.69 -17.52
N HIS A 111 15.00 16.80 -16.70
CA HIS A 111 14.26 15.61 -17.13
C HIS A 111 12.97 15.53 -16.32
N ALA A 112 11.83 15.70 -17.00
CA ALA A 112 10.52 15.60 -16.38
C ALA A 112 10.01 14.15 -16.55
N LEU A 113 9.90 13.42 -15.46
CA LEU A 113 9.43 12.03 -15.44
C LEU A 113 7.94 12.01 -15.08
N ARG A 114 7.09 11.43 -15.93
CA ARG A 114 5.64 11.36 -15.71
C ARG A 114 5.03 10.02 -16.10
N SER A 115 3.86 9.71 -15.57
CA SER A 115 3.12 8.54 -16.04
C SER A 115 2.64 8.75 -17.49
N LYS A 116 2.56 7.66 -18.25
CA LYS A 116 2.11 7.61 -19.65
C LYS A 116 0.73 8.21 -19.89
N GLU A 117 -0.14 8.25 -18.87
CA GLU A 117 -1.45 8.91 -18.92
C GLU A 117 -1.39 10.38 -19.37
N TYR A 118 -0.23 11.04 -19.19
CA TYR A 118 0.00 12.44 -19.56
C TYR A 118 0.68 12.62 -20.93
N GLU A 119 0.98 11.56 -21.68
CA GLU A 119 1.77 11.63 -22.92
C GLU A 119 1.15 12.59 -23.96
N LEU A 120 -0.17 12.56 -24.13
CA LEU A 120 -0.88 13.49 -25.03
C LEU A 120 -0.79 14.96 -24.60
N ARG A 121 -0.49 15.25 -23.34
CA ARG A 121 -0.36 16.62 -22.82
C ARG A 121 1.02 17.23 -23.07
N ASN A 122 2.00 16.43 -23.50
CA ASN A 122 3.35 16.92 -23.79
C ASN A 122 3.36 17.98 -24.89
N GLU A 123 2.49 17.84 -25.91
CA GLU A 123 2.36 18.83 -26.98
C GLU A 123 1.97 20.21 -26.42
N LEU A 124 0.97 20.24 -25.53
CA LEU A 124 0.55 21.47 -24.85
C LEU A 124 1.63 22.01 -23.92
N TYR A 125 2.28 21.13 -23.16
CA TYR A 125 3.36 21.50 -22.25
C TYR A 125 4.48 22.24 -22.99
N TYR A 126 4.98 21.69 -24.10
CA TYR A 126 6.01 22.35 -24.90
C TYR A 126 5.50 23.62 -25.59
N ALA A 127 4.24 23.64 -26.06
CA ALA A 127 3.65 24.83 -26.65
C ALA A 127 3.57 26.01 -25.65
N ILE A 128 3.27 25.73 -24.37
CA ILE A 128 3.27 26.75 -23.31
C ILE A 128 4.68 27.27 -23.05
N LEU A 129 5.68 26.38 -22.98
CA LEU A 129 7.08 26.76 -22.79
C LEU A 129 7.58 27.61 -23.95
N ASP A 130 7.31 27.21 -25.20
CA ASP A 130 7.68 27.96 -26.39
C ASP A 130 6.99 29.33 -26.42
N ALA A 131 5.71 29.41 -26.06
CA ALA A 131 4.99 30.67 -26.00
C ALA A 131 5.55 31.65 -24.95
N LEU A 132 6.22 31.14 -23.91
CA LEU A 132 6.85 31.91 -22.84
C LEU A 132 8.37 32.05 -23.01
N ASP A 133 8.94 31.63 -24.15
CA ASP A 133 10.40 31.59 -24.39
C ASP A 133 11.18 30.87 -23.27
N MET A 134 10.59 29.81 -22.71
CA MET A 134 11.15 29.03 -21.60
C MET A 134 11.94 27.82 -22.11
N LYS A 135 12.97 27.43 -21.35
CA LYS A 135 13.79 26.24 -21.65
C LYS A 135 12.98 24.96 -21.46
N LYS A 136 13.13 24.03 -22.40
CA LYS A 136 12.41 22.75 -22.42
C LYS A 136 13.21 21.64 -21.72
N PRO A 137 12.69 21.01 -20.65
CA PRO A 137 13.26 19.76 -20.15
C PRO A 137 13.00 18.61 -21.13
N LYS A 138 13.73 17.51 -20.96
CA LYS A 138 13.44 16.25 -21.66
C LYS A 138 12.29 15.54 -20.94
N MET A 139 11.19 15.27 -21.64
CA MET A 139 10.10 14.46 -21.10
C MET A 139 10.46 12.96 -21.16
N MET A 140 10.13 12.23 -20.10
CA MET A 140 10.25 10.77 -20.03
C MET A 140 8.98 10.18 -19.44
N GLU A 141 8.27 9.36 -20.22
CA GLU A 141 7.04 8.70 -19.75
C GLU A 141 7.29 7.25 -19.35
N PHE A 142 6.61 6.82 -18.29
CA PHE A 142 6.61 5.44 -17.81
C PHE A 142 5.20 4.99 -17.43
N SER A 143 4.93 3.68 -17.47
CA SER A 143 3.66 3.11 -17.05
C SER A 143 3.49 3.23 -15.54
N ARG A 144 2.24 3.26 -15.10
CA ARG A 144 1.93 3.27 -13.68
C ARG A 144 2.13 1.88 -13.10
N LEU A 145 2.72 1.80 -11.91
CA LEU A 145 2.71 0.56 -11.14
C LEU A 145 1.31 0.27 -10.63
N GLU A 146 0.80 -0.90 -10.97
CA GLU A 146 -0.45 -1.43 -10.44
C GLU A 146 -0.27 -2.85 -9.93
N PHE A 147 -0.94 -3.17 -8.83
CA PHE A 147 -1.01 -4.52 -8.29
C PHE A 147 -2.38 -5.11 -8.64
N LYS A 148 -2.40 -6.36 -9.08
CA LYS A 148 -3.67 -7.06 -9.35
C LYS A 148 -4.54 -7.03 -8.10
N GLY A 149 -5.79 -6.60 -8.23
CA GLY A 149 -6.78 -6.62 -7.15
C GLY A 149 -6.48 -5.69 -5.95
N MET A 150 -5.52 -4.78 -6.07
CA MET A 150 -5.14 -3.83 -5.02
C MET A 150 -5.08 -2.41 -5.61
N PRO A 151 -6.23 -1.74 -5.78
CA PRO A 151 -6.29 -0.43 -6.43
C PRO A 151 -5.70 0.67 -5.56
N VAL A 152 -5.02 1.62 -6.19
CA VAL A 152 -4.49 2.86 -5.57
C VAL A 152 -5.39 4.08 -5.80
N SER A 153 -6.48 3.92 -6.57
CA SER A 153 -7.36 5.02 -6.94
C SER A 153 -8.19 5.49 -5.75
N LYS A 154 -8.08 6.77 -5.39
CA LYS A 154 -8.91 7.39 -4.34
C LYS A 154 -10.41 7.25 -4.61
N ARG A 155 -10.83 7.23 -5.89
CA ARG A 155 -12.24 7.04 -6.26
C ARG A 155 -12.77 5.65 -5.91
N ILE A 156 -11.88 4.65 -5.85
CA ILE A 156 -12.21 3.28 -5.46
C ILE A 156 -12.10 3.11 -3.94
N LEU A 157 -11.02 3.62 -3.35
CA LEU A 157 -10.76 3.44 -1.91
C LEU A 157 -11.68 4.28 -1.02
N ARG A 158 -12.09 5.47 -1.46
CA ARG A 158 -12.89 6.38 -0.62
C ARG A 158 -14.26 5.79 -0.25
N PRO A 159 -15.06 5.26 -1.20
CA PRO A 159 -16.30 4.56 -0.86
C PRO A 159 -16.10 3.40 0.12
N LEU A 160 -15.03 2.59 -0.04
CA LEU A 160 -14.76 1.47 0.87
C LEU A 160 -14.47 1.93 2.30
N ILE A 161 -13.80 3.07 2.46
CA ILE A 161 -13.54 3.68 3.76
C ILE A 161 -14.84 4.25 4.35
N ASP A 162 -15.61 5.01 3.54
CA ASP A 162 -16.86 5.61 4.00
C ASP A 162 -17.92 4.54 4.37
N GLU A 163 -17.90 3.37 3.71
CA GLU A 163 -18.74 2.19 4.02
C GLU A 163 -18.19 1.32 5.16
N GLY A 164 -17.00 1.62 5.70
CA GLY A 164 -16.36 0.84 6.77
C GLY A 164 -15.80 -0.53 6.34
N LYS A 165 -15.77 -0.83 5.04
CA LYS A 165 -15.15 -2.06 4.49
C LYS A 165 -13.64 -2.08 4.63
N VAL A 166 -13.03 -0.89 4.60
CA VAL A 166 -11.61 -0.64 4.84
C VAL A 166 -11.50 0.35 5.99
N SER A 167 -10.66 0.05 6.98
CA SER A 167 -10.60 0.82 8.23
C SER A 167 -10.13 2.26 7.99
N TRP A 168 -8.99 2.42 7.31
CA TRP A 168 -8.45 3.70 6.88
C TRP A 168 -7.34 3.51 5.82
N TYR A 169 -6.58 4.57 5.49
CA TYR A 169 -5.50 4.51 4.51
C TYR A 169 -4.29 3.66 4.97
N ASP A 170 -4.17 3.36 6.26
CA ASP A 170 -3.16 2.47 6.83
C ASP A 170 -3.63 1.01 6.94
N ASP A 171 -4.83 0.69 6.45
CA ASP A 171 -5.38 -0.67 6.49
C ASP A 171 -4.44 -1.66 5.77
N PRO A 172 -3.97 -2.73 6.42
CA PRO A 172 -2.95 -3.64 5.88
C PRO A 172 -3.27 -4.31 4.53
N ARG A 173 -4.52 -4.26 4.06
CA ARG A 173 -4.92 -4.74 2.73
C ARG A 173 -4.56 -3.77 1.60
N LEU A 174 -4.24 -2.52 1.92
CA LEU A 174 -3.98 -1.48 0.93
C LEU A 174 -2.52 -1.44 0.49
N PRO A 175 -2.25 -1.02 -0.76
CA PRO A 175 -0.89 -0.79 -1.25
C PRO A 175 -0.37 0.63 -0.92
N THR A 176 -0.92 1.31 0.10
CA THR A 176 -0.37 2.60 0.54
C THR A 176 0.94 2.36 1.30
N LEU A 177 1.83 3.36 1.32
CA LEU A 177 3.09 3.23 2.07
C LEU A 177 2.86 3.02 3.57
N GLU A 178 1.82 3.64 4.13
CA GLU A 178 1.45 3.50 5.53
C GLU A 178 0.94 2.09 5.86
N ALA A 179 0.05 1.55 5.01
CA ALA A 179 -0.45 0.18 5.13
C ALA A 179 0.65 -0.86 4.97
N LEU A 180 1.53 -0.69 3.98
CA LEU A 180 2.68 -1.57 3.76
C LEU A 180 3.61 -1.56 4.98
N ASN A 181 3.90 -0.39 5.54
CA ASN A 181 4.68 -0.27 6.77
C ASN A 181 4.00 -0.94 7.96
N ARG A 182 2.70 -0.70 8.17
CA ARG A 182 1.92 -1.33 9.25
C ARG A 182 1.85 -2.85 9.10
N ARG A 183 1.74 -3.36 7.87
CA ARG A 183 1.78 -4.79 7.53
C ARG A 183 3.14 -5.44 7.77
N GLY A 184 4.22 -4.65 7.86
CA GLY A 184 5.60 -5.14 8.04
C GLY A 184 6.40 -5.29 6.75
N ILE A 185 5.99 -4.62 5.67
CA ILE A 185 6.78 -4.50 4.45
C ILE A 185 7.79 -3.34 4.63
N THR A 186 9.07 -3.68 4.53
CA THR A 186 10.17 -2.73 4.74
C THR A 186 10.37 -1.80 3.54
N SER A 187 10.89 -0.59 3.79
CA SER A 187 11.27 0.35 2.74
C SER A 187 12.37 -0.20 1.82
N GLU A 188 13.29 -1.01 2.36
CA GLU A 188 14.31 -1.72 1.57
C GLU A 188 13.68 -2.70 0.59
N ALA A 189 12.66 -3.46 1.02
CA ALA A 189 11.94 -4.39 0.14
C ALA A 189 11.24 -3.66 -0.99
N ILE A 190 10.54 -2.56 -0.67
CA ILE A 190 9.88 -1.71 -1.66
C ILE A 190 10.90 -1.19 -2.68
N ARG A 191 12.05 -0.68 -2.23
CA ARG A 191 13.10 -0.17 -3.12
C ARG A 191 13.64 -1.27 -4.05
N LYS A 192 13.96 -2.45 -3.50
CA LYS A 192 14.46 -3.58 -4.31
C LYS A 192 13.43 -4.05 -5.33
N PHE A 193 12.17 -4.12 -4.92
CA PHE A 193 11.06 -4.45 -5.81
C PHE A 193 10.91 -3.43 -6.95
N ILE A 194 10.86 -2.12 -6.65
CA ILE A 194 10.73 -1.08 -7.67
C ILE A 194 11.90 -1.10 -8.66
N LEU A 195 13.14 -1.26 -8.17
CA LEU A 195 14.32 -1.37 -9.03
C LEU A 195 14.30 -2.63 -9.91
N SER A 196 13.62 -3.70 -9.48
CA SER A 196 13.50 -4.92 -10.29
C SER A 196 12.55 -4.77 -11.48
N LEU A 197 11.59 -3.84 -11.42
CA LEU A 197 10.56 -3.67 -12.47
C LEU A 197 11.06 -2.85 -13.67
N SER A 198 12.10 -2.02 -13.49
CA SER A 198 12.57 -1.03 -14.48
C SER A 198 11.49 -0.03 -14.94
N LEU A 199 11.89 0.99 -15.71
CA LEU A 199 10.96 1.95 -16.29
C LEU A 199 10.57 1.49 -17.70
N THR A 200 9.29 1.21 -17.92
CA THR A 200 8.75 0.85 -19.24
C THR A 200 7.50 1.66 -19.54
N LYS A 201 7.06 1.70 -20.80
CA LYS A 201 5.76 2.30 -21.19
C LYS A 201 4.61 1.26 -21.25
N ALA A 202 4.91 0.00 -20.95
CA ALA A 202 3.93 -1.09 -20.99
C ALA A 202 3.24 -1.19 -19.63
N ASP A 203 1.91 -1.19 -19.64
CA ASP A 203 1.14 -1.37 -18.41
C ASP A 203 1.23 -2.84 -18.00
N THR A 204 1.82 -3.10 -16.84
CA THR A 204 2.00 -4.45 -16.29
C THR A 204 1.46 -4.52 -14.88
N LEU A 205 0.73 -5.59 -14.58
CA LEU A 205 0.32 -5.89 -13.22
C LEU A 205 1.48 -6.56 -12.50
N ALA A 206 2.07 -5.87 -11.53
CA ALA A 206 3.18 -6.43 -10.80
C ALA A 206 2.67 -7.45 -9.76
N PRO A 207 3.31 -8.62 -9.64
CA PRO A 207 2.93 -9.62 -8.65
C PRO A 207 3.32 -9.15 -7.24
N PHE A 208 2.33 -9.02 -6.34
CA PHE A 208 2.56 -8.61 -4.96
C PHE A 208 3.47 -9.60 -4.22
N ASP A 209 3.36 -10.90 -4.53
CA ASP A 209 4.22 -11.98 -4.02
C ASP A 209 5.72 -11.72 -4.26
N SER A 210 6.08 -10.97 -5.31
CA SER A 210 7.48 -10.61 -5.56
C SER A 210 7.98 -9.57 -4.55
N LEU A 211 7.15 -8.59 -4.17
CA LEU A 211 7.44 -7.66 -3.08
C LEU A 211 7.58 -8.41 -1.75
N GLU A 212 6.68 -9.34 -1.48
CA GLU A 212 6.74 -10.20 -0.29
C GLU A 212 8.02 -11.05 -0.25
N ALA A 213 8.44 -11.61 -1.39
CA ALA A 213 9.68 -12.37 -1.50
C ALA A 213 10.93 -11.52 -1.20
N PHE A 214 10.98 -10.26 -1.67
CA PHE A 214 12.05 -9.34 -1.28
C PHE A 214 12.00 -9.05 0.23
N ASN A 215 10.81 -8.80 0.77
CA ASN A 215 10.65 -8.48 2.18
C ASN A 215 11.08 -9.63 3.08
N ARG A 216 10.67 -10.86 2.77
CA ARG A 216 11.05 -12.08 3.50
C ARG A 216 12.56 -12.24 3.61
N LYS A 217 13.30 -12.05 2.52
CA LYS A 217 14.77 -12.15 2.52
C LYS A 217 15.42 -11.08 3.42
N ILE A 218 14.77 -9.94 3.61
CA ILE A 218 15.27 -8.84 4.43
C ILE A 218 14.99 -9.09 5.91
N ILE A 219 13.76 -9.49 6.25
CA ILE A 219 13.30 -9.59 7.63
C ILE A 219 13.64 -10.93 8.28
N ASP A 220 13.88 -12.00 7.51
CA ASP A 220 14.19 -13.34 8.04
C ASP A 220 15.34 -13.30 9.05
N LYS A 221 16.42 -12.57 8.76
CA LYS A 221 17.58 -12.47 9.64
C LYS A 221 17.32 -11.80 11.00
N ASN A 222 16.28 -10.97 11.08
CA ASN A 222 15.99 -10.11 12.24
C ASN A 222 14.67 -10.46 12.95
N SER A 223 13.90 -11.40 12.41
CA SER A 223 12.61 -11.79 12.98
C SER A 223 12.81 -12.70 14.20
N ILE A 224 12.13 -12.45 15.31
CA ILE A 224 12.15 -13.44 16.41
C ILE A 224 11.24 -14.63 16.07
N ARG A 225 11.66 -15.86 16.39
CA ARG A 225 10.88 -17.07 16.18
C ARG A 225 10.05 -17.36 17.41
N LEU A 226 8.73 -17.28 17.28
CA LEU A 226 7.78 -17.63 18.33
C LEU A 226 6.88 -18.76 17.88
N PHE A 227 6.44 -19.58 18.82
CA PHE A 227 5.40 -20.55 18.62
C PHE A 227 4.04 -19.90 18.74
N MET A 228 3.11 -20.41 17.94
CA MET A 228 1.71 -20.08 18.04
C MET A 228 0.87 -21.31 17.73
N VAL A 229 -0.35 -21.32 18.27
CA VAL A 229 -1.32 -22.39 18.07
C VAL A 229 -2.67 -21.77 17.73
N LYS A 230 -3.24 -22.22 16.60
CA LYS A 230 -4.63 -21.93 16.22
C LYS A 230 -5.50 -23.14 16.56
N HIS A 231 -6.75 -22.91 16.94
CA HIS A 231 -7.68 -23.98 17.34
C HIS A 231 -7.03 -24.98 18.32
N PRO A 232 -6.67 -24.53 19.54
CA PRO A 232 -5.86 -25.34 20.45
C PRO A 232 -6.58 -26.61 20.90
N LYS A 233 -5.81 -27.69 21.01
CA LYS A 233 -6.17 -28.90 21.75
C LYS A 233 -5.14 -29.07 22.87
N THR A 234 -5.64 -29.37 24.07
CA THR A 234 -4.78 -29.67 25.21
C THR A 234 -4.19 -31.07 25.05
N LEU A 235 -2.89 -31.16 25.21
CA LEU A 235 -2.12 -32.38 25.35
C LEU A 235 -1.49 -32.38 26.75
N THR A 236 -1.78 -33.43 27.53
CA THR A 236 -1.15 -33.63 28.84
C THR A 236 0.03 -34.58 28.72
N VAL A 237 1.23 -34.11 29.03
CA VAL A 237 2.47 -34.89 28.94
C VAL A 237 2.95 -35.28 30.35
N SER A 238 3.04 -36.58 30.60
CA SER A 238 3.64 -37.12 31.82
C SER A 238 5.16 -37.24 31.70
N ASN A 239 5.85 -37.20 32.85
CA ASN A 239 7.30 -37.36 32.96
C ASN A 239 8.14 -36.31 32.19
N LEU A 240 7.63 -35.09 31.99
CA LEU A 240 8.43 -33.98 31.48
C LEU A 240 9.57 -33.65 32.46
N PRO A 241 10.84 -33.62 32.02
CA PRO A 241 11.98 -33.47 32.92
C PRO A 241 12.16 -32.05 33.45
N ASN A 242 11.75 -31.04 32.69
CA ASN A 242 11.99 -29.63 32.98
C ASN A 242 10.68 -28.83 32.96
N SER A 243 10.52 -27.93 33.93
CA SER A 243 9.43 -26.95 33.99
C SER A 243 9.77 -25.63 33.30
N VAL A 244 11.00 -25.46 32.83
CA VAL A 244 11.46 -24.29 32.07
C VAL A 244 12.29 -24.78 30.90
N VAL A 245 12.00 -24.27 29.70
CA VAL A 245 12.79 -24.55 28.50
C VAL A 245 13.35 -23.24 27.95
N GLU A 246 14.60 -23.30 27.52
CA GLU A 246 15.28 -22.18 26.89
C GLU A 246 15.34 -22.42 25.37
N LEU A 247 14.74 -21.52 24.60
CA LEU A 247 14.70 -21.61 23.14
C LEU A 247 15.46 -20.45 22.52
N PRO A 248 16.25 -20.69 21.45
CA PRO A 248 16.87 -19.61 20.71
C PRO A 248 15.80 -18.75 20.03
N ASN A 249 16.03 -17.43 20.02
CA ASN A 249 15.16 -16.47 19.34
C ASN A 249 15.25 -16.57 17.81
N HIS A 250 16.32 -17.16 17.29
CA HIS A 250 16.51 -17.38 15.86
C HIS A 250 17.34 -18.67 15.64
N PRO A 251 17.03 -19.50 14.62
CA PRO A 251 17.76 -20.75 14.38
C PRO A 251 19.24 -20.56 14.00
N SER A 252 19.55 -19.56 13.18
CA SER A 252 20.91 -19.33 12.66
C SER A 252 21.63 -18.06 13.14
N ASN A 253 20.91 -17.04 13.62
CA ASN A 253 21.49 -15.78 14.06
C ASN A 253 21.48 -15.71 15.59
N ASP A 254 22.54 -15.16 16.19
CA ASP A 254 22.59 -14.93 17.63
C ASP A 254 21.72 -13.73 17.99
N MET A 255 20.46 -14.03 18.35
CA MET A 255 19.48 -13.07 18.85
C MET A 255 19.16 -13.33 20.33
N GLY A 256 20.07 -14.02 21.03
CA GLY A 256 19.84 -14.54 22.37
C GLY A 256 18.76 -15.64 22.41
N THR A 257 18.32 -15.92 23.63
CA THR A 257 17.35 -16.95 23.95
C THR A 257 16.14 -16.34 24.67
N ARG A 258 15.07 -17.12 24.77
CA ARG A 258 13.91 -16.83 25.61
C ARG A 258 13.60 -18.05 26.45
N GLN A 259 13.12 -17.82 27.66
CA GLN A 259 12.69 -18.88 28.57
C GLN A 259 11.16 -19.00 28.52
N ILE A 260 10.69 -20.23 28.48
CA ILE A 260 9.27 -20.57 28.50
C ILE A 260 9.04 -21.50 29.67
N ASN A 261 8.14 -21.09 30.57
CA ASN A 261 7.65 -21.98 31.62
C ASN A 261 6.71 -23.01 30.99
N VAL A 262 6.91 -24.27 31.31
CA VAL A 262 6.16 -25.39 30.74
C VAL A 262 5.55 -26.20 31.87
N ASP A 263 4.25 -26.39 31.76
CA ASP A 263 3.42 -27.25 32.57
C ASP A 263 3.18 -28.59 31.87
N ALA A 264 2.56 -29.54 32.57
CA ALA A 264 2.16 -30.82 31.98
C ALA A 264 1.16 -30.63 30.82
N ASN A 265 0.42 -29.52 30.78
CA ASN A 265 -0.61 -29.27 29.79
C ASN A 265 -0.11 -28.29 28.72
N ILE A 266 0.04 -28.74 27.49
CA ILE A 266 0.43 -27.86 26.38
C ILE A 266 -0.67 -27.80 25.33
N PHE A 267 -0.76 -26.67 24.63
CA PHE A 267 -1.60 -26.53 23.46
C PHE A 267 -0.84 -26.98 22.21
N LEU A 268 -1.53 -27.77 21.39
CA LEU A 268 -1.16 -28.10 20.02
C LEU A 268 -2.26 -27.63 19.06
N SER A 269 -1.91 -27.36 17.81
CA SER A 269 -2.90 -27.04 16.78
C SER A 269 -3.75 -28.26 16.47
N THR A 270 -5.07 -28.08 16.29
CA THR A 270 -5.98 -29.20 15.92
C THR A 270 -5.47 -29.98 14.69
N GLU A 271 -4.87 -29.31 13.71
CA GLU A 271 -4.29 -29.92 12.50
C GLU A 271 -3.08 -30.85 12.78
N ASP A 272 -2.40 -30.65 13.91
CA ASP A 272 -1.29 -31.48 14.34
C ASP A 272 -1.73 -32.73 15.10
N VAL A 273 -2.98 -32.74 15.60
CA VAL A 273 -3.50 -33.84 16.42
C VAL A 273 -4.65 -34.63 15.79
N LYS A 274 -5.23 -34.15 14.68
CA LYS A 274 -6.44 -34.75 14.06
C LYS A 274 -6.30 -36.23 13.66
N ASP A 275 -5.08 -36.66 13.32
CA ASP A 275 -4.80 -38.00 12.79
C ASP A 275 -3.92 -38.82 13.76
N LEU A 276 -3.86 -38.43 15.05
CA LEU A 276 -3.06 -39.15 16.04
C LEU A 276 -3.74 -40.44 16.50
N ASN A 277 -2.93 -41.47 16.65
CA ASN A 277 -3.28 -42.76 17.21
C ASN A 277 -2.48 -43.03 18.49
N ILE A 278 -3.00 -43.91 19.34
CA ILE A 278 -2.26 -44.41 20.50
C ILE A 278 -0.99 -45.11 19.99
N GLY A 279 0.15 -44.74 20.57
CA GLY A 279 1.47 -45.24 20.17
C GLY A 279 2.23 -44.35 19.20
N ASP A 280 1.57 -43.36 18.57
CA ASP A 280 2.25 -42.39 17.71
C ASP A 280 3.31 -41.61 18.47
N GLN A 281 4.38 -41.22 17.76
CA GLN A 281 5.51 -40.51 18.33
C GLN A 281 5.66 -39.13 17.69
N LEU A 282 5.78 -38.10 18.53
CA LEU A 282 5.96 -36.72 18.10
C LEU A 282 7.20 -36.13 18.74
N ARG A 283 7.81 -35.16 18.06
CA ARG A 283 8.85 -34.31 18.63
C ARG A 283 8.29 -32.92 18.91
N LEU A 284 8.16 -32.57 20.18
CA LEU A 284 7.85 -31.23 20.64
C LEU A 284 9.11 -30.36 20.47
N MET A 285 9.03 -29.34 19.62
CA MET A 285 10.19 -28.50 19.31
C MET A 285 10.80 -27.91 20.60
N GLY A 286 12.07 -28.24 20.87
CA GLY A 286 12.81 -27.79 22.05
C GLY A 286 12.50 -28.51 23.37
N LEU A 287 11.42 -29.30 23.46
CA LEU A 287 11.08 -30.08 24.68
C LEU A 287 11.52 -31.53 24.60
N GLY A 288 11.41 -32.15 23.42
CA GLY A 288 11.84 -33.53 23.19
C GLY A 288 10.74 -34.43 22.63
N ASN A 289 10.91 -35.73 22.76
CA ASN A 289 10.07 -36.73 22.12
C ASN A 289 9.02 -37.27 23.09
N ILE A 290 7.81 -37.46 22.58
CA ILE A 290 6.67 -38.00 23.32
C ILE A 290 6.06 -39.18 22.57
N LYS A 291 5.39 -40.05 23.31
CA LYS A 291 4.57 -41.14 22.78
C LYS A 291 3.12 -40.96 23.24
N ILE A 292 2.18 -40.96 22.30
CA ILE A 292 0.76 -40.77 22.59
C ILE A 292 0.21 -42.00 23.34
N THR A 293 -0.45 -41.75 24.47
CA THR A 293 -1.03 -42.80 25.35
C THR A 293 -2.56 -42.83 25.28
N SER A 294 -3.22 -41.72 24.96
CA SER A 294 -4.68 -41.64 24.76
C SER A 294 -5.02 -40.53 23.78
N VAL A 295 -6.09 -40.72 23.00
CA VAL A 295 -6.62 -39.75 22.01
C VAL A 295 -8.15 -39.54 22.10
N ASN A 296 -8.83 -40.19 23.06
CA ASN A 296 -10.29 -40.20 23.12
C ASN A 296 -10.86 -38.88 23.68
N SER A 297 -10.90 -38.76 25.01
CA SER A 297 -11.50 -37.61 25.72
C SER A 297 -10.48 -36.51 25.98
N GLU A 298 -9.26 -36.92 26.28
CA GLU A 298 -8.10 -36.07 26.53
C GLU A 298 -6.92 -36.69 25.77
N ILE A 299 -6.14 -35.84 25.09
CA ILE A 299 -4.92 -36.29 24.46
C ILE A 299 -3.86 -36.34 25.55
N THR A 300 -3.32 -37.52 25.80
CA THR A 300 -2.24 -37.71 26.79
C THR A 300 -1.04 -38.35 26.11
N ALA A 301 0.14 -38.04 26.62
CA ALA A 301 1.39 -38.63 26.15
C ALA A 301 2.38 -38.81 27.30
N GLU A 302 3.35 -39.69 27.09
CA GLU A 302 4.51 -39.85 27.96
C GLU A 302 5.76 -39.29 27.28
N PHE A 303 6.61 -38.60 28.04
CA PHE A 303 7.94 -38.21 27.58
C PHE A 303 8.84 -39.45 27.47
N ILE A 304 9.47 -39.64 26.30
CA ILE A 304 10.30 -40.81 25.99
C ILE A 304 11.79 -40.45 25.74
N GLY A 305 12.20 -39.23 26.07
CA GLY A 305 13.57 -38.74 25.92
C GLY A 305 13.74 -37.67 24.83
N ASP A 306 14.96 -37.17 24.67
CA ASP A 306 15.28 -36.09 23.72
C ASP A 306 16.31 -36.50 22.64
N ASN A 307 16.22 -37.75 22.19
CA ASN A 307 17.06 -38.19 21.08
C ASN A 307 16.67 -37.44 19.79
N HIS A 308 17.63 -36.76 19.17
CA HIS A 308 17.43 -35.99 17.94
C HIS A 308 17.53 -36.86 16.67
N ASN A 309 18.12 -38.05 16.75
CA ASN A 309 18.30 -38.99 15.64
C ASN A 309 17.07 -39.88 15.46
N VAL A 310 15.89 -39.27 15.35
CA VAL A 310 14.61 -39.93 15.15
C VAL A 310 13.82 -39.21 14.08
N ASP A 311 13.07 -39.97 13.27
CA ASP A 311 12.21 -39.41 12.22
C ASP A 311 10.78 -39.20 12.73
N PHE A 312 10.64 -38.41 13.80
CA PHE A 312 9.33 -38.07 14.37
C PHE A 312 8.84 -36.76 13.79
N ARG A 313 7.52 -36.68 13.55
CA ARG A 313 6.87 -35.43 13.15
C ARG A 313 7.14 -34.36 14.21
N LYS A 314 7.74 -33.24 13.77
CA LYS A 314 8.03 -32.09 14.63
C LYS A 314 6.81 -31.17 14.73
N VAL A 315 6.42 -30.83 15.95
CA VAL A 315 5.28 -29.95 16.20
C VAL A 315 5.68 -28.82 17.15
N GLN A 316 5.09 -27.66 16.92
CA GLN A 316 5.20 -26.53 17.83
C GLN A 316 4.07 -26.59 18.85
N TRP A 317 4.28 -25.93 19.98
CA TRP A 317 3.38 -26.00 21.13
C TRP A 317 3.40 -24.66 21.87
N VAL A 318 2.42 -24.44 22.74
CA VAL A 318 2.40 -23.30 23.67
C VAL A 318 1.99 -23.85 25.04
N SER A 319 2.71 -23.51 26.11
CA SER A 319 2.31 -23.92 27.47
C SER A 319 0.94 -23.34 27.81
N GLN A 320 0.03 -24.16 28.35
CA GLN A 320 -1.32 -23.72 28.67
C GLN A 320 -1.32 -22.68 29.80
N SER A 321 -0.49 -22.86 30.83
CA SER A 321 -0.41 -21.96 31.98
C SER A 321 0.04 -20.53 31.66
N SER A 322 0.87 -20.35 30.63
CA SER A 322 1.46 -19.06 30.28
C SER A 322 1.03 -18.56 28.89
N ALA A 323 0.03 -19.19 28.27
CA ALA A 323 -0.41 -18.86 26.94
C ALA A 323 -0.98 -17.42 26.88
N HIS A 324 -0.52 -16.65 25.90
CA HIS A 324 -1.10 -15.35 25.60
C HIS A 324 -2.04 -15.45 24.40
N LYS A 325 -3.28 -14.97 24.55
CA LYS A 325 -4.25 -14.95 23.46
C LYS A 325 -4.10 -13.67 22.65
N LEU A 326 -4.00 -13.79 21.34
CA LEU A 326 -4.01 -12.64 20.42
C LEU A 326 -4.80 -12.94 19.15
N LYS A 327 -5.11 -11.89 18.41
CA LYS A 327 -5.71 -11.98 17.07
C LYS A 327 -4.64 -11.74 16.00
N ILE A 328 -4.58 -12.58 14.98
CA ILE A 328 -3.78 -12.29 13.79
C ILE A 328 -4.70 -11.82 12.67
N LEU A 329 -4.41 -10.63 12.14
CA LEU A 329 -5.02 -10.12 10.92
C LEU A 329 -4.27 -10.67 9.72
N ILE A 330 -4.98 -11.28 8.77
CA ILE A 330 -4.41 -11.86 7.55
C ILE A 330 -4.98 -11.10 6.35
N PRO A 331 -4.23 -10.14 5.79
CA PRO A 331 -4.65 -9.38 4.63
C PRO A 331 -4.61 -10.26 3.39
N GLN A 332 -5.73 -10.32 2.68
CA GLN A 332 -5.89 -10.96 1.39
C GLN A 332 -6.09 -9.89 0.30
N GLN A 333 -6.16 -10.34 -0.95
CA GLN A 333 -6.45 -9.45 -2.07
C GLN A 333 -7.78 -8.72 -1.88
N LEU A 334 -7.78 -7.40 -2.06
CA LEU A 334 -8.95 -6.54 -1.81
C LEU A 334 -10.06 -6.74 -2.85
N PHE A 335 -9.68 -7.05 -4.09
CA PHE A 335 -10.60 -7.31 -5.20
C PHE A 335 -10.26 -8.61 -5.92
N ILE A 336 -11.29 -9.40 -6.21
CA ILE A 336 -11.24 -10.60 -7.05
C ILE A 336 -12.23 -10.38 -8.19
N ASP A 337 -11.77 -10.49 -9.44
CA ASP A 337 -12.57 -10.25 -10.65
C ASP A 337 -13.37 -8.94 -10.60
N ASP A 338 -12.68 -7.86 -10.23
CA ASP A 338 -13.20 -6.49 -10.10
C ASP A 338 -14.34 -6.32 -9.07
N LYS A 339 -14.56 -7.31 -8.21
CA LYS A 339 -15.50 -7.25 -7.09
C LYS A 339 -14.75 -7.19 -5.77
N PHE A 340 -15.28 -6.40 -4.84
CA PHE A 340 -14.73 -6.35 -3.48
C PHE A 340 -14.79 -7.74 -2.85
N ASN A 341 -13.67 -8.17 -2.28
CA ASN A 341 -13.56 -9.42 -1.57
C ASN A 341 -13.98 -9.21 -0.10
N GLU A 342 -15.17 -9.68 0.27
CA GLU A 342 -15.66 -9.64 1.66
C GLU A 342 -14.75 -10.44 2.61
N GLY A 343 -14.03 -11.45 2.10
CA GLY A 343 -12.99 -12.20 2.81
C GLY A 343 -11.59 -11.60 2.64
N SER A 344 -11.48 -10.30 2.31
CA SER A 344 -10.18 -9.63 2.11
C SER A 344 -9.39 -9.47 3.40
N LEU A 345 -10.03 -9.59 4.57
CA LEU A 345 -9.38 -9.62 5.87
C LEU A 345 -9.85 -10.85 6.62
N GLU A 346 -8.96 -11.81 6.80
CA GLU A 346 -9.21 -12.93 7.71
C GLU A 346 -8.68 -12.58 9.10
N GLU A 347 -9.43 -12.95 10.12
CA GLU A 347 -9.04 -12.77 11.52
C GLU A 347 -9.02 -14.13 12.20
N ILE A 348 -7.87 -14.50 12.78
CA ILE A 348 -7.74 -15.75 13.53
C ILE A 348 -7.37 -15.47 15.00
N ASP A 349 -8.10 -16.09 15.91
CA ASP A 349 -7.73 -16.14 17.32
C ASP A 349 -6.67 -17.23 17.52
N VAL A 350 -5.57 -16.88 18.18
CA VAL A 350 -4.44 -17.78 18.42
C VAL A 350 -3.92 -17.64 19.84
N TYR A 351 -3.23 -18.67 20.30
CA TYR A 351 -2.42 -18.62 21.50
C TYR A 351 -0.95 -18.59 21.11
N THR A 352 -0.15 -17.75 21.76
CA THR A 352 1.29 -17.65 21.58
C THR A 352 2.01 -17.67 22.92
N GLU A 353 3.33 -17.75 22.87
CA GLU A 353 4.20 -17.66 24.03
C GLU A 353 4.14 -16.26 24.68
N PRO A 354 4.31 -16.16 26.01
CA PRO A 354 4.20 -14.87 26.73
C PRO A 354 5.27 -13.86 26.32
N HIS A 355 6.41 -14.32 25.80
CA HIS A 355 7.49 -13.46 25.31
C HIS A 355 7.03 -12.49 24.20
N TYR A 356 5.92 -12.79 23.50
CA TYR A 356 5.27 -11.84 22.60
C TYR A 356 4.98 -10.49 23.26
N LEU A 357 4.60 -10.47 24.53
CA LEU A 357 4.27 -9.26 25.28
C LEU A 357 5.49 -8.36 25.53
N GLU A 358 6.67 -8.94 25.64
CA GLU A 358 7.93 -8.22 25.88
C GLU A 358 8.46 -7.49 24.63
N LEU A 359 8.02 -7.93 23.44
CA LEU A 359 8.41 -7.30 22.19
C LEU A 359 7.81 -5.90 22.06
N LYS A 360 8.53 -4.98 21.40
CA LYS A 360 7.99 -3.66 21.06
C LYS A 360 6.96 -3.77 19.94
N ASP A 361 5.99 -2.87 19.93
CA ASP A 361 5.10 -2.73 18.78
C ASP A 361 5.93 -2.44 17.53
N GLY A 362 5.59 -3.14 16.46
CA GLY A 362 6.35 -3.16 15.21
C GLY A 362 7.48 -4.18 15.13
N ALA A 363 7.71 -5.00 16.16
CA ALA A 363 8.65 -6.11 16.08
C ALA A 363 8.27 -7.10 14.96
N GLU A 364 9.28 -7.56 14.24
CA GLU A 364 9.17 -8.60 13.22
C GLU A 364 9.23 -9.97 13.90
N ILE A 365 8.22 -10.79 13.64
CA ILE A 365 8.04 -12.11 14.26
C ILE A 365 7.88 -13.12 13.14
N GLN A 366 8.59 -14.24 13.22
CA GLN A 366 8.20 -15.43 12.50
C GLN A 366 7.45 -16.34 13.45
N PHE A 367 6.14 -16.45 13.24
CA PHE A 367 5.39 -17.53 13.87
C PHE A 367 5.74 -18.83 13.15
N VAL A 368 6.39 -19.72 13.89
CA VAL A 368 6.93 -20.97 13.34
C VAL A 368 5.79 -21.74 12.65
N ARG A 369 6.10 -22.32 11.47
CA ARG A 369 5.15 -23.05 10.61
C ARG A 369 3.90 -22.27 10.14
N PHE A 370 3.79 -20.98 10.44
CA PHE A 370 2.69 -20.11 10.01
C PHE A 370 3.18 -19.09 8.97
N GLY A 371 4.17 -18.26 9.33
CA GLY A 371 4.73 -17.23 8.47
C GLY A 371 5.26 -16.04 9.26
N TYR A 372 5.57 -14.96 8.55
CA TYR A 372 6.02 -13.70 9.14
C TYR A 372 4.83 -12.82 9.52
N CYS A 373 4.97 -12.17 10.66
CA CYS A 373 4.01 -11.23 11.20
C CYS A 373 4.75 -10.02 11.78
N ARG A 374 4.03 -8.91 11.90
CA ARG A 374 4.46 -7.73 12.65
C ARG A 374 3.57 -7.58 13.87
N LYS A 375 4.16 -7.35 15.05
CA LYS A 375 3.40 -7.01 16.26
C LYS A 375 2.71 -5.66 16.03
N ASP A 376 1.38 -5.63 16.11
CA ASP A 376 0.60 -4.39 15.96
C ASP A 376 0.20 -3.81 17.32
N SER A 377 -0.10 -4.69 18.29
CA SER A 377 -0.33 -4.33 19.69
C SER A 377 -0.11 -5.52 20.62
N ALA A 378 -0.37 -5.37 21.91
CA ALA A 378 -0.34 -6.48 22.87
C ALA A 378 -1.27 -7.65 22.52
N ASN A 379 -2.39 -7.42 21.82
CA ASN A 379 -3.38 -8.47 21.51
C ASN A 379 -3.58 -8.66 20.00
N GLN A 380 -2.70 -8.11 19.16
CA GLN A 380 -2.86 -8.15 17.72
C GLN A 380 -1.53 -8.22 16.97
N ALA A 381 -1.43 -9.15 16.04
CA ALA A 381 -0.37 -9.18 15.04
C ALA A 381 -0.97 -9.08 13.63
N ILE A 382 -0.17 -8.63 12.68
CA ILE A 382 -0.54 -8.59 11.26
C ILE A 382 0.35 -9.55 10.50
N TYR A 383 -0.25 -10.46 9.75
CA TYR A 383 0.45 -11.34 8.85
C TYR A 383 1.04 -10.55 7.67
N THR A 384 2.34 -10.74 7.47
CA THR A 384 3.10 -10.04 6.44
C THR A 384 3.16 -10.90 5.18
N HIS A 385 3.74 -12.10 5.25
CA HIS A 385 3.93 -13.07 4.16
C HIS A 385 4.40 -14.43 4.72
N LYS A 386 4.50 -15.45 3.87
CA LYS A 386 4.98 -16.80 4.24
C LYS A 386 6.45 -17.03 3.92
#